data_AF-A0A209D2D7-F1
#
_entry.id   AF-A0A209D2D7-F1
#
_cell.length_a   1.000
_cell.length_b   1.000
_cell.length_c   1.000
_cell.angle_alpha   90.00
_cell.angle_beta   90.00
_cell.angle_gamma   90.00
#
_symmetry.space_group_name_H-M   'P 1'
#
loop_
_entity.id
_entity.type
_entity.pdbx_description
1 polymer ?
#
loop_
_entity_poly.entity_id
_entity_poly.type
_entity_poly.pdbx_seq_one_letter_code
_entity_poly.pdbx_strand_id
1 'polypeptide(L)'
;MTFPQGPVIWALVVVALVAVGAVLRARATNVKLRRHHAELRQERDALLHQRDELHVVHNGLLQRQSTELAEVRKDAEEETKAVLKAAVRTLQGLADEQQVVIEKAQRKYGDDPGILADLMAMDHANSQFGRRAQGIAVLCGGWLGRRETVASVFDVARSAQGRIRHFDRVRVNGQVNFSVVSRAVEPVAVVLAELLANATNYSAPGTPVEINIQAVPTGVCLIVDDAGLGMGQEEKDRAAALLSPQAAISVSSLGIPPQFGFAVSGMLAARYGFRVSVDSVSPYGGVRAVVLIPDELLTTEAPPAAAPAEAPEAAVSPVPQVRQAEQWQAPAPAPTPLFPPAPQQPDTATQPLAQITTTAGGLPKRRRKSPVSVVPSADPQPVRSNEETASRLGAFQRGTRSGRDTTTTEGPEFQ
;
A
#
# COMPACT_ATOMS: atom_id res chain seq x y z
N MET A 1 47.32 -57.60 -95.60
CA MET A 1 47.37 -57.31 -94.16
C MET A 1 48.58 -56.44 -93.89
N THR A 2 48.42 -55.12 -93.81
CA THR A 2 49.50 -54.18 -93.50
C THR A 2 48.91 -52.99 -92.74
N PHE A 3 49.19 -52.93 -91.44
CA PHE A 3 48.87 -51.80 -90.56
C PHE A 3 49.75 -50.59 -90.93
N PRO A 4 49.21 -49.37 -91.10
CA PRO A 4 49.99 -48.16 -90.94
C PRO A 4 49.88 -47.71 -89.47
N GLN A 5 50.85 -48.06 -88.63
CA GLN A 5 51.00 -47.42 -87.32
C GLN A 5 51.67 -46.06 -87.52
N GLY A 6 50.87 -45.00 -87.68
CA GLY A 6 51.36 -43.62 -87.71
C GLY A 6 51.65 -43.08 -86.29
N PRO A 7 52.63 -42.17 -86.13
CA PRO A 7 52.99 -41.55 -84.84
C PRO A 7 51.81 -40.83 -84.14
N VAL A 8 50.78 -40.45 -84.90
CA VAL A 8 49.55 -39.81 -84.40
C VAL A 8 48.74 -40.74 -83.49
N ILE A 9 48.69 -42.04 -83.79
CA ILE A 9 47.92 -43.02 -82.98
C ILE A 9 48.56 -43.15 -81.60
N TRP A 10 49.89 -43.21 -81.54
CA TRP A 10 50.63 -43.26 -80.27
C TRP A 10 50.48 -41.98 -79.46
N ALA A 11 50.46 -40.80 -80.10
CA ALA A 11 50.19 -39.53 -79.42
C ALA A 11 48.78 -39.49 -78.81
N LEU A 12 47.75 -39.98 -79.53
CA LEU A 12 46.38 -40.07 -79.03
C LEU A 12 46.25 -41.03 -77.83
N VAL A 13 46.96 -42.16 -77.86
CA VAL A 13 46.99 -43.12 -76.72
C VAL A 13 47.60 -42.48 -75.48
N VAL A 14 48.72 -41.75 -75.62
CA VAL A 14 49.36 -41.05 -74.49
C VAL A 14 48.44 -39.96 -73.91
N VAL A 15 47.80 -39.14 -74.76
CA VAL A 15 46.83 -38.12 -74.32
C VAL A 15 45.65 -38.76 -73.61
N ALA A 16 45.12 -39.87 -74.13
CA ALA A 16 44.03 -40.62 -73.49
C ALA A 16 44.43 -41.16 -72.11
N LEU A 17 45.65 -41.71 -71.97
CA LEU A 17 46.15 -42.20 -70.67
C LEU A 17 46.36 -41.07 -69.66
N VAL A 18 46.89 -39.92 -70.09
CA VAL A 18 47.01 -38.72 -69.24
C VAL A 18 45.64 -38.20 -68.80
N ALA A 19 44.68 -38.14 -69.73
CA ALA A 19 43.30 -37.74 -69.43
C ALA A 19 42.62 -38.69 -68.44
N VAL A 20 42.77 -40.01 -68.63
CA VAL A 20 42.27 -41.02 -67.68
C VAL A 20 42.92 -40.85 -66.31
N GLY A 21 44.24 -40.65 -66.24
CA GLY A 21 44.95 -40.39 -64.98
C GLY A 21 44.47 -39.12 -64.27
N ALA A 22 44.21 -38.04 -65.02
CA ALA A 22 43.65 -36.80 -64.49
C ALA A 22 42.23 -36.99 -63.94
N VAL A 23 41.36 -37.71 -64.68
CA VAL A 23 39.99 -38.04 -64.25
C VAL A 23 40.00 -38.91 -63.00
N LEU A 24 40.88 -39.91 -62.91
CA LEU A 24 41.01 -40.76 -61.73
C LEU A 24 41.50 -39.97 -60.50
N ARG A 25 42.49 -39.07 -60.67
CA ARG A 25 42.91 -38.16 -59.59
C ARG A 25 41.78 -37.22 -59.17
N ALA A 26 41.08 -36.62 -60.12
CA ALA A 26 39.94 -35.74 -59.85
C ALA A 26 38.79 -36.49 -59.16
N ARG A 27 38.54 -37.76 -59.51
CA ARG A 27 37.55 -38.59 -58.84
C ARG A 27 37.98 -38.92 -57.41
N ALA A 28 39.26 -39.26 -57.20
CA ALA A 28 39.81 -39.54 -55.87
C ALA A 28 39.76 -38.32 -54.95
N THR A 29 40.10 -37.12 -55.45
CA THR A 29 39.99 -35.86 -54.70
C THR A 29 38.54 -35.51 -54.40
N ASN A 30 37.63 -35.65 -55.37
CA ASN A 30 36.19 -35.44 -55.15
C ASN A 30 35.62 -36.39 -54.08
N VAL A 31 36.03 -37.66 -54.07
CA VAL A 31 35.59 -38.61 -53.03
C VAL A 31 36.13 -38.21 -51.65
N LYS A 32 37.40 -37.80 -51.54
CA LYS A 32 37.97 -37.31 -50.27
C LYS A 32 37.25 -36.05 -49.78
N LEU A 33 37.01 -35.09 -50.66
CA LEU A 33 36.32 -33.84 -50.33
C LEU A 33 34.87 -34.10 -49.86
N ARG A 34 34.16 -35.03 -50.53
CA ARG A 34 32.81 -35.45 -50.10
C ARG A 34 32.81 -36.09 -48.72
N ARG A 35 33.82 -36.90 -48.38
CA ARG A 35 33.97 -37.49 -47.03
C ARG A 35 34.21 -36.41 -45.98
N HIS A 36 35.18 -35.52 -46.20
CA HIS A 36 35.43 -34.41 -45.29
C HIS A 36 34.21 -33.47 -45.13
N HIS A 37 33.49 -33.17 -46.22
CA HIS A 37 32.25 -32.40 -46.13
C HIS A 37 31.15 -33.14 -45.36
N ALA A 38 31.08 -34.46 -45.44
CA ALA A 38 30.13 -35.26 -44.66
C ALA A 38 30.51 -35.27 -43.16
N GLU A 39 31.80 -35.44 -42.84
CA GLU A 39 32.33 -35.36 -41.48
C GLU A 39 32.05 -33.99 -40.84
N LEU A 40 32.40 -32.89 -41.52
CA LEU A 40 32.14 -31.54 -41.02
C LEU A 40 30.65 -31.24 -40.85
N ARG A 41 29.78 -31.76 -41.72
CA ARG A 41 28.32 -31.62 -41.56
C ARG A 41 27.84 -32.36 -40.32
N GLN A 42 28.33 -33.58 -40.09
CA GLN A 42 27.99 -34.37 -38.90
C GLN A 42 28.47 -33.68 -37.62
N GLU A 43 29.69 -33.15 -37.59
CA GLU A 43 30.22 -32.38 -36.45
C GLU A 43 29.39 -31.11 -36.20
N ARG A 44 29.06 -30.35 -37.24
CA ARG A 44 28.19 -29.18 -37.13
C ARG A 44 26.82 -29.56 -36.57
N ASP A 45 26.20 -30.62 -37.07
CA ASP A 45 24.86 -31.04 -36.64
C ASP A 45 24.89 -31.52 -35.18
N ALA A 46 25.96 -32.19 -34.74
CA ALA A 46 26.18 -32.55 -33.34
C ALA A 46 26.34 -31.31 -32.45
N LEU A 47 27.12 -30.31 -32.88
CA LEU A 47 27.29 -29.05 -32.14
C LEU A 47 25.99 -28.26 -32.05
N LEU A 48 25.20 -28.22 -33.14
CA LEU A 48 23.89 -27.58 -33.13
C LEU A 48 22.94 -28.28 -32.16
N HIS A 49 22.93 -29.61 -32.14
CA HIS A 49 22.14 -30.37 -31.19
C HIS A 49 22.54 -30.09 -29.74
N GLN A 50 23.85 -30.11 -29.44
CA GLN A 50 24.36 -29.79 -28.11
C GLN A 50 24.01 -28.34 -27.70
N ARG A 51 24.10 -27.39 -28.63
CA ARG A 51 23.67 -26.00 -28.40
C ARG A 51 22.19 -25.92 -28.07
N ASP A 52 21.34 -26.64 -28.80
CA ASP A 52 19.90 -26.63 -28.59
C ASP A 52 19.53 -27.27 -27.24
N GLU A 53 20.19 -28.36 -26.85
CA GLU A 53 20.06 -28.96 -25.51
C GLU A 53 20.46 -27.96 -24.40
N LEU A 54 21.59 -27.26 -24.57
CA LEU A 54 22.02 -26.23 -23.62
C LEU A 54 21.02 -25.07 -23.53
N HIS A 55 20.42 -24.65 -24.65
CA HIS A 55 19.38 -23.62 -24.64
C HIS A 55 18.13 -24.07 -23.88
N VAL A 56 17.70 -25.33 -24.06
CA VAL A 56 16.55 -25.88 -23.33
C VAL A 56 16.84 -25.91 -21.82
N VAL A 57 18.02 -26.38 -21.41
CA VAL A 57 18.42 -26.42 -20.00
C VAL A 57 18.53 -25.02 -19.42
N HIS A 58 19.16 -24.08 -20.14
CA HIS A 58 19.33 -22.70 -19.70
C HIS A 58 17.99 -21.99 -19.52
N ASN A 59 17.10 -22.08 -20.51
CA ASN A 59 15.76 -21.49 -20.42
C ASN A 59 14.94 -22.12 -19.29
N GLY A 60 15.07 -23.45 -19.10
CA GLY A 60 14.44 -24.15 -17.97
C GLY A 60 14.94 -23.65 -16.61
N LEU A 61 16.25 -23.39 -16.46
CA LEU A 61 16.82 -22.81 -15.24
C LEU A 61 16.35 -21.37 -15.01
N LEU A 62 16.36 -20.52 -16.05
CA LEU A 62 15.86 -19.14 -15.95
C LEU A 62 14.38 -19.11 -15.55
N GLN A 63 13.56 -20.00 -16.11
CA GLN A 63 12.15 -20.07 -15.77
C GLN A 63 11.93 -20.51 -14.31
N ARG A 64 12.66 -21.53 -13.83
CA ARG A 64 12.61 -21.97 -12.43
C ARG A 64 13.05 -20.86 -11.48
N GLN A 65 14.15 -20.18 -11.78
CA GLN A 65 14.63 -19.07 -10.96
C GLN A 65 13.62 -17.93 -10.93
N SER A 66 13.00 -17.61 -12.08
CA SER A 66 11.96 -16.58 -12.15
C SER A 66 10.73 -16.96 -11.32
N THR A 67 10.32 -18.23 -11.33
CA THR A 67 9.17 -18.68 -10.52
C THR A 67 9.50 -18.68 -9.03
N GLU A 68 10.68 -19.18 -8.64
CA GLU A 68 11.12 -19.16 -7.24
C GLU A 68 11.25 -17.74 -6.70
N LEU A 69 11.82 -16.82 -7.48
CA LEU A 69 11.91 -15.40 -7.09
C LEU A 69 10.52 -14.75 -7.00
N ALA A 70 9.57 -15.13 -7.85
CA ALA A 70 8.20 -14.63 -7.78
C ALA A 70 7.49 -15.13 -6.51
N GLU A 71 7.68 -16.40 -6.14
CA GLU A 71 7.16 -16.98 -4.90
C GLU A 71 7.76 -16.30 -3.67
N VAL A 72 9.10 -16.19 -3.59
CA VAL A 72 9.77 -15.51 -2.47
C VAL A 72 9.32 -14.05 -2.34
N ARG A 73 9.15 -13.33 -3.47
CA ARG A 73 8.64 -11.95 -3.44
C ARG A 73 7.20 -11.89 -2.94
N LYS A 74 6.35 -12.83 -3.36
CA LYS A 74 4.97 -12.90 -2.91
C LYS A 74 4.89 -13.18 -1.41
N ASP A 75 5.66 -14.15 -0.91
CA ASP A 75 5.70 -14.50 0.52
C ASP A 75 6.19 -13.30 1.35
N ALA A 76 7.27 -12.64 0.93
CA ALA A 76 7.77 -11.44 1.61
C ALA A 76 6.75 -10.29 1.63
N GLU A 77 5.99 -10.13 0.55
CA GLU A 77 4.94 -9.12 0.44
C GLU A 77 3.73 -9.45 1.35
N GLU A 78 3.34 -10.73 1.43
CA GLU A 78 2.30 -11.20 2.35
C GLU A 78 2.71 -11.05 3.83
N GLU A 79 3.96 -11.39 4.17
CA GLU A 79 4.54 -11.17 5.50
C GLU A 79 4.57 -9.68 5.86
N THR A 80 5.01 -8.84 4.92
CA THR A 80 5.03 -7.37 5.11
C THR A 80 3.62 -6.82 5.35
N LYS A 81 2.64 -7.27 4.55
CA LYS A 81 1.23 -6.93 4.75
C LYS A 81 0.73 -7.39 6.12
N ALA A 82 1.07 -8.60 6.56
CA ALA A 82 0.65 -9.12 7.86
C ALA A 82 1.21 -8.30 9.03
N VAL A 83 2.50 -7.97 8.99
CA VAL A 83 3.14 -7.13 10.01
C VAL A 83 2.54 -5.73 10.02
N LEU A 84 2.39 -5.11 8.85
CA LEU A 84 1.79 -3.78 8.74
C LEU A 84 0.34 -3.77 9.24
N LYS A 85 -0.47 -4.78 8.89
CA LYS A 85 -1.83 -4.94 9.39
C LYS A 85 -1.88 -5.04 10.92
N ALA A 86 -0.98 -5.82 11.52
CA ALA A 86 -0.90 -5.97 12.96
C ALA A 86 -0.51 -4.65 13.63
N ALA A 87 0.52 -3.97 13.14
CA ALA A 87 0.95 -2.67 13.66
C ALA A 87 -0.17 -1.63 13.58
N VAL A 88 -0.84 -1.55 12.44
CA VAL A 88 -1.96 -0.63 12.23
C VAL A 88 -3.14 -0.95 13.14
N ARG A 89 -3.47 -2.22 13.36
CA ARG A 89 -4.51 -2.61 14.32
C ARG A 89 -4.17 -2.15 15.74
N THR A 90 -2.90 -2.23 16.14
CA THR A 90 -2.45 -1.68 17.43
C THR A 90 -2.65 -0.16 17.47
N LEU A 91 -2.33 0.56 16.40
CA LEU A 91 -2.57 2.01 16.32
C LEU A 91 -4.06 2.35 16.39
N GLN A 92 -4.94 1.55 15.77
CA GLN A 92 -6.38 1.72 15.88
C GLN A 92 -6.87 1.54 17.32
N GLY A 93 -6.39 0.50 18.02
CA GLY A 93 -6.73 0.30 19.43
C GLY A 93 -6.31 1.48 20.32
N LEU A 94 -5.13 2.05 20.08
CA LEU A 94 -4.69 3.27 20.79
C LEU A 94 -5.56 4.49 20.46
N ALA A 95 -6.03 4.62 19.21
CA ALA A 95 -6.95 5.68 18.82
C ALA A 95 -8.31 5.53 19.53
N ASP A 96 -8.82 4.30 19.63
CA ASP A 96 -10.08 4.00 20.33
C ASP A 96 -9.95 4.29 21.84
N GLU A 97 -8.82 3.94 22.45
CA GLU A 97 -8.52 4.30 23.85
C GLU A 97 -8.46 5.82 24.05
N GLN A 98 -7.81 6.56 23.14
CA GLN A 98 -7.77 8.02 23.16
C GLN A 98 -9.17 8.62 23.02
N GLN A 99 -10.03 8.03 22.18
CA GLN A 99 -11.41 8.46 21.99
C GLN A 99 -12.18 8.42 23.32
N VAL A 100 -12.08 7.30 24.06
CA VAL A 100 -12.74 7.14 25.35
C VAL A 100 -12.25 8.19 26.37
N VAL A 101 -10.96 8.52 26.35
CA VAL A 101 -10.40 9.56 27.24
C VAL A 101 -10.92 10.94 26.86
N ILE A 102 -10.95 11.27 25.58
CA ILE A 102 -11.48 12.55 25.06
C ILE A 102 -12.97 12.68 25.42
N GLU A 103 -13.78 11.64 25.22
CA GLU A 103 -15.20 11.65 25.58
C GLU A 103 -15.42 11.88 27.08
N LYS A 104 -14.61 11.24 27.94
CA LYS A 104 -14.66 11.47 29.39
C LYS A 104 -14.29 12.91 29.74
N ALA A 105 -13.29 13.48 29.07
CA ALA A 105 -12.90 14.87 29.26
C ALA A 105 -14.00 15.84 28.78
N GLN A 106 -14.65 15.57 27.64
CA GLN A 106 -15.76 16.35 27.13
C GLN A 106 -16.95 16.32 28.11
N ARG A 107 -17.30 15.16 28.66
CA ARG A 107 -18.35 15.05 29.68
C ARG A 107 -18.00 15.80 30.98
N LYS A 108 -16.72 15.88 31.35
CA LYS A 108 -16.27 16.52 32.60
C LYS A 108 -16.07 18.03 32.47
N TYR A 109 -15.63 18.51 31.31
CA TYR A 109 -15.20 19.89 31.09
C TYR A 109 -15.99 20.61 29.98
N GLY A 110 -17.06 20.02 29.47
CA GLY A 110 -17.83 20.54 28.34
C GLY A 110 -18.54 21.88 28.58
N ASP A 111 -18.67 22.28 29.85
CA ASP A 111 -19.26 23.58 30.22
C ASP A 111 -18.31 24.76 30.01
N ASP A 112 -17.00 24.52 29.88
CA ASP A 112 -16.01 25.55 29.53
C ASP A 112 -15.83 25.61 28.00
N PRO A 113 -16.25 26.71 27.33
CA PRO A 113 -16.18 26.81 25.88
C PRO A 113 -14.77 26.72 25.31
N GLY A 114 -13.75 27.20 26.04
CA GLY A 114 -12.36 27.14 25.60
C GLY A 114 -11.83 25.71 25.64
N ILE A 115 -12.07 25.01 26.74
CA ILE A 115 -11.66 23.61 26.89
C ILE A 115 -12.43 22.71 25.92
N LEU A 116 -13.73 22.96 25.72
CA LEU A 116 -14.54 22.22 24.77
C LEU A 116 -14.00 22.37 23.33
N ALA A 117 -13.63 23.58 22.92
CA ALA A 117 -13.05 23.80 21.59
C ALA A 117 -11.76 23.00 21.39
N ASP A 118 -10.86 23.01 22.38
CA ASP A 118 -9.63 22.22 22.34
C ASP A 118 -9.93 20.71 22.30
N LEU A 119 -10.87 20.23 23.10
CA LEU A 119 -11.29 18.83 23.12
C LEU A 119 -11.93 18.39 21.80
N MET A 120 -12.72 19.25 21.15
CA MET A 120 -13.27 18.98 19.82
C MET A 120 -12.16 18.90 18.76
N ALA A 121 -11.13 19.74 18.86
CA ALA A 121 -9.97 19.65 17.96
C ALA A 121 -9.18 18.34 18.17
N MET A 122 -9.03 17.89 19.43
CA MET A 122 -8.40 16.61 19.76
C MET A 122 -9.22 15.42 19.26
N ASP A 123 -10.54 15.44 19.46
CA ASP A 123 -11.49 14.43 18.96
C ASP A 123 -11.38 14.28 17.44
N HIS A 124 -11.36 15.39 16.72
CA HIS A 124 -11.23 15.40 15.27
C HIS A 124 -9.86 14.87 14.80
N ALA A 125 -8.77 15.23 15.50
CA ALA A 125 -7.44 14.71 15.20
C ALA A 125 -7.34 13.19 15.44
N ASN A 126 -7.91 12.70 16.55
CA ASN A 126 -7.95 11.28 16.88
C ASN A 126 -8.77 10.49 15.85
N SER A 127 -9.94 11.02 15.48
CA SER A 127 -10.78 10.45 14.43
C SER A 127 -10.08 10.40 13.07
N GLN A 128 -9.31 11.42 12.71
CA GLN A 128 -8.49 11.42 11.48
C GLN A 128 -7.40 10.35 11.53
N PHE A 129 -6.74 10.20 12.67
CA PHE A 129 -5.70 9.20 12.87
C PHE A 129 -6.28 7.78 12.72
N GLY A 130 -7.39 7.48 13.40
CA GLY A 130 -8.07 6.19 13.31
C GLY A 130 -8.49 5.84 11.87
N ARG A 131 -8.99 6.82 11.11
CA ARG A 131 -9.36 6.63 9.69
C ARG A 131 -8.15 6.37 8.80
N ARG A 132 -7.06 7.11 8.95
CA ARG A 132 -5.81 6.85 8.20
C ARG A 132 -5.26 5.47 8.49
N ALA A 133 -5.26 5.07 9.77
CA ALA A 133 -4.90 3.71 10.16
C ALA A 133 -5.83 2.69 9.47
N GLN A 134 -7.15 2.91 9.48
CA GLN A 134 -8.09 2.02 8.79
C GLN A 134 -7.82 1.90 7.29
N GLY A 135 -7.52 3.00 6.59
CA GLY A 135 -7.13 2.97 5.17
C GLY A 135 -5.93 2.06 4.91
N ILE A 136 -4.88 2.16 5.73
CA ILE A 136 -3.69 1.30 5.64
C ILE A 136 -4.04 -0.16 5.97
N ALA A 137 -4.86 -0.41 7.00
CA ALA A 137 -5.28 -1.76 7.37
C ALA A 137 -5.97 -2.47 6.21
N VAL A 138 -6.79 -1.74 5.46
CA VAL A 138 -7.53 -2.25 4.30
C VAL A 138 -6.55 -2.61 3.18
N LEU A 139 -5.52 -1.79 2.96
CA LEU A 139 -4.47 -2.10 1.99
C LEU A 139 -3.79 -3.44 2.30
N CYS A 140 -3.68 -3.78 3.58
CA CYS A 140 -3.16 -5.06 4.05
C CYS A 140 -4.24 -6.17 4.15
N GLY A 141 -5.32 -6.08 3.38
CA GLY A 141 -6.41 -7.07 3.38
C GLY A 141 -7.36 -6.96 4.58
N GLY A 142 -7.42 -5.79 5.23
CA GLY A 142 -8.47 -5.45 6.18
C GLY A 142 -9.83 -5.29 5.50
N TRP A 143 -10.89 -5.40 6.30
CA TRP A 143 -12.25 -5.15 5.84
C TRP A 143 -12.67 -3.74 6.27
N LEU A 144 -13.09 -2.88 5.32
CA LEU A 144 -13.99 -1.78 5.70
C LEU A 144 -15.32 -2.44 5.89
N GLY A 145 -15.95 -2.25 7.05
CA GLY A 145 -17.32 -2.70 7.25
C GLY A 145 -18.28 -2.12 6.22
N ARG A 146 -19.56 -2.36 6.44
CA ARG A 146 -20.62 -1.82 5.60
C ARG A 146 -21.49 -0.90 6.43
N ARG A 147 -22.06 0.11 5.79
CA ARG A 147 -23.18 0.84 6.37
C ARG A 147 -24.44 -0.03 6.25
N GLU A 148 -25.36 0.08 7.19
CA GLU A 148 -26.63 -0.66 7.11
C GLU A 148 -27.60 -0.02 6.10
N THR A 149 -27.51 1.30 5.95
CA THR A 149 -28.40 2.11 5.12
C THR A 149 -27.69 2.72 3.91
N VAL A 150 -28.48 3.02 2.88
CA VAL A 150 -28.04 3.82 1.73
C VAL A 150 -27.81 5.27 2.16
N ALA A 151 -27.00 6.02 1.42
CA ALA A 151 -26.76 7.44 1.68
C ALA A 151 -26.81 8.24 0.39
N SER A 152 -27.35 9.46 0.41
CA SER A 152 -27.35 10.31 -0.79
C SER A 152 -25.90 10.58 -1.24
N VAL A 153 -25.67 10.74 -2.56
CA VAL A 153 -24.31 11.05 -3.06
C VAL A 153 -23.76 12.34 -2.41
N PHE A 154 -24.65 13.30 -2.13
CA PHE A 154 -24.30 14.53 -1.41
C PHE A 154 -23.85 14.26 0.03
N ASP A 155 -24.54 13.39 0.76
CA ASP A 155 -24.18 13.03 2.14
C ASP A 155 -22.85 12.25 2.18
N VAL A 156 -22.58 11.41 1.17
CA VAL A 156 -21.27 10.76 1.02
C VAL A 156 -20.17 11.81 0.83
N ALA A 157 -20.40 12.83 0.01
CA ALA A 157 -19.45 13.92 -0.18
C ALA A 157 -19.23 14.76 1.09
N ARG A 158 -20.31 15.09 1.82
CA ARG A 158 -20.26 15.77 3.12
C ARG A 158 -19.55 14.94 4.19
N SER A 159 -19.79 13.63 4.23
CA SER A 159 -19.10 12.70 5.12
C SER A 159 -17.60 12.69 4.82
N ALA A 160 -17.20 12.61 3.55
CA ALA A 160 -15.81 12.67 3.14
C ALA A 160 -15.15 14.02 3.50
N GLN A 161 -15.85 15.14 3.28
CA GLN A 161 -15.39 16.47 3.68
C GLN A 161 -15.10 16.52 5.19
N GLY A 162 -16.01 16.04 6.04
CA GLY A 162 -15.83 16.01 7.49
C GLY A 162 -14.70 15.12 7.98
N ARG A 163 -14.06 14.32 7.10
CA ARG A 163 -12.99 13.39 7.48
C ARG A 163 -11.58 13.98 7.39
N ILE A 164 -11.41 15.16 6.80
CA ILE A 164 -10.09 15.76 6.56
C ILE A 164 -9.79 16.93 7.51
N ARG A 165 -8.52 17.32 7.61
CA ARG A 165 -8.07 18.43 8.47
C ARG A 165 -8.64 19.77 8.03
N HIS A 166 -8.53 20.05 6.73
CA HIS A 166 -8.88 21.33 6.11
C HIS A 166 -10.28 21.30 5.48
N PHE A 167 -11.25 20.74 6.21
CA PHE A 167 -12.62 20.53 5.72
C PHE A 167 -13.34 21.85 5.42
N ASP A 168 -12.97 22.92 6.11
CA ASP A 168 -13.47 24.29 5.97
C ASP A 168 -13.18 24.89 4.59
N ARG A 169 -12.12 24.43 3.92
CA ARG A 169 -11.73 24.84 2.55
C ARG A 169 -12.51 24.13 1.46
N VAL A 170 -13.24 23.06 1.78
CA VAL A 170 -13.97 22.28 0.79
C VAL A 170 -15.35 22.88 0.55
N ARG A 171 -15.75 22.95 -0.72
CA ARG A 171 -17.08 23.39 -1.17
C ARG A 171 -17.72 22.29 -1.99
N VAL A 172 -18.88 21.81 -1.54
CA VAL A 172 -19.65 20.77 -2.24
C VAL A 172 -20.74 21.45 -3.06
N ASN A 173 -20.64 21.32 -4.36
CA ASN A 173 -21.48 21.96 -5.37
C ASN A 173 -22.25 20.89 -6.15
N GLY A 174 -23.51 21.20 -6.47
CA GLY A 174 -24.40 20.29 -7.19
C GLY A 174 -25.04 19.25 -6.28
N GLN A 175 -26.22 18.80 -6.68
CA GLN A 175 -26.96 17.73 -6.02
C GLN A 175 -27.67 16.91 -7.09
N VAL A 176 -27.66 15.60 -6.91
CA VAL A 176 -28.34 14.64 -7.78
C VAL A 176 -29.30 13.80 -6.95
N ASN A 177 -30.39 13.33 -7.56
CA ASN A 177 -31.39 12.49 -6.90
C ASN A 177 -30.98 11.01 -6.92
N PHE A 178 -29.73 10.73 -6.50
CA PHE A 178 -29.19 9.38 -6.38
C PHE A 178 -28.59 9.17 -5.00
N SER A 179 -28.75 7.95 -4.51
CA SER A 179 -28.13 7.41 -3.31
C SER A 179 -27.14 6.32 -3.67
N VAL A 180 -26.06 6.20 -2.90
CA VAL A 180 -25.09 5.11 -2.98
C VAL A 180 -25.60 3.92 -2.17
N VAL A 181 -25.55 2.72 -2.74
CA VAL A 181 -25.94 1.48 -2.06
C VAL A 181 -25.09 1.25 -0.81
N SER A 182 -25.65 0.66 0.25
CA SER A 182 -25.02 0.59 1.58
C SER A 182 -23.61 -0.03 1.60
N ARG A 183 -23.36 -1.01 0.71
CA ARG A 183 -22.04 -1.66 0.57
C ARG A 183 -20.95 -0.74 -0.02
N ALA A 184 -21.31 0.32 -0.72
CA ALA A 184 -20.39 1.21 -1.42
C ALA A 184 -20.24 2.59 -0.75
N VAL A 185 -21.13 2.95 0.19
CA VAL A 185 -21.08 4.23 0.92
C VAL A 185 -19.72 4.47 1.55
N GLU A 186 -19.26 3.53 2.37
CA GLU A 186 -18.01 3.69 3.13
C GLU A 186 -16.76 3.68 2.22
N PRO A 187 -16.62 2.74 1.27
CA PRO A 187 -15.53 2.78 0.28
C PRO A 187 -15.45 4.10 -0.48
N VAL A 188 -16.57 4.62 -0.99
CA VAL A 188 -16.60 5.88 -1.74
C VAL A 188 -16.22 7.06 -0.84
N ALA A 189 -16.74 7.11 0.40
CA ALA A 189 -16.42 8.15 1.35
C ALA A 189 -14.93 8.18 1.72
N VAL A 190 -14.31 7.00 1.90
CA VAL A 190 -12.86 6.90 2.17
C VAL A 190 -12.05 7.38 0.99
N VAL A 191 -12.33 6.92 -0.23
CA VAL A 191 -11.60 7.37 -1.42
C VAL A 191 -11.74 8.87 -1.61
N LEU A 192 -12.95 9.41 -1.51
CA LEU A 192 -13.16 10.84 -1.64
C LEU A 192 -12.41 11.62 -0.55
N ALA A 193 -12.37 11.13 0.69
CA ALA A 193 -11.61 11.76 1.77
C ALA A 193 -10.09 11.77 1.49
N GLU A 194 -9.54 10.69 0.95
CA GLU A 194 -8.12 10.62 0.53
C GLU A 194 -7.81 11.64 -0.58
N LEU A 195 -8.70 11.75 -1.58
CA LEU A 195 -8.55 12.73 -2.66
C LEU A 195 -8.63 14.17 -2.14
N LEU A 196 -9.57 14.46 -1.24
CA LEU A 196 -9.70 15.80 -0.64
C LEU A 196 -8.52 16.14 0.28
N ALA A 197 -8.00 15.18 1.03
CA ALA A 197 -6.81 15.36 1.84
C ALA A 197 -5.60 15.71 0.98
N ASN A 198 -5.44 15.05 -0.17
CA ASN A 198 -4.39 15.38 -1.14
C ASN A 198 -4.61 16.78 -1.72
N ALA A 199 -5.79 17.05 -2.29
CA ALA A 199 -6.13 18.33 -2.89
C ALA A 199 -5.88 19.51 -1.94
N THR A 200 -6.32 19.40 -0.68
CA THR A 200 -6.15 20.47 0.32
C THR A 200 -4.70 20.62 0.79
N ASN A 201 -3.90 19.55 0.84
CA ASN A 201 -2.48 19.62 1.22
C ASN A 201 -1.59 20.21 0.12
N TYR A 202 -1.89 19.95 -1.15
CA TYR A 202 -1.10 20.45 -2.29
C TYR A 202 -1.56 21.81 -2.82
N SER A 203 -2.74 22.27 -2.40
CA SER A 203 -3.25 23.60 -2.72
C SER A 203 -2.76 24.67 -1.75
N ALA A 204 -2.43 25.86 -2.27
CA ALA A 204 -1.97 26.99 -1.46
C ALA A 204 -2.93 27.34 -0.29
N PRO A 205 -2.43 27.80 0.87
CA PRO A 205 -3.29 28.18 1.99
C PRO A 205 -4.37 29.18 1.58
N GLY A 206 -5.61 28.96 2.04
CA GLY A 206 -6.75 29.85 1.75
C GLY A 206 -7.44 29.62 0.40
N THR A 207 -6.90 28.80 -0.49
CA THR A 207 -7.62 28.44 -1.73
C THR A 207 -8.69 27.38 -1.45
N PRO A 208 -9.89 27.49 -2.04
CA PRO A 208 -10.93 26.48 -1.91
C PRO A 208 -10.60 25.25 -2.75
N VAL A 209 -11.12 24.10 -2.32
CA VAL A 209 -11.19 22.85 -3.11
C VAL A 209 -12.65 22.57 -3.38
N GLU A 210 -13.01 22.35 -4.64
CA GLU A 210 -14.40 22.18 -5.05
C GLU A 210 -14.72 20.72 -5.36
N ILE A 211 -15.88 20.26 -4.90
CA ILE A 211 -16.48 18.98 -5.29
C ILE A 211 -17.71 19.28 -6.13
N ASN A 212 -17.69 18.93 -7.41
CA ASN A 212 -18.85 19.03 -8.28
C ASN A 212 -19.49 17.64 -8.45
N ILE A 213 -20.77 17.54 -8.10
CA ILE A 213 -21.55 16.30 -8.26
C ILE A 213 -22.34 16.38 -9.57
N GLN A 214 -22.10 15.46 -10.50
CA GLN A 214 -22.73 15.47 -11.82
C GLN A 214 -23.25 14.08 -12.19
N ALA A 215 -24.50 14.01 -12.62
CA ALA A 215 -25.04 12.80 -13.25
C ALA A 215 -24.52 12.69 -14.69
N VAL A 216 -24.10 11.49 -15.07
CA VAL A 216 -23.59 11.16 -16.40
C VAL A 216 -24.32 9.91 -16.93
N PRO A 217 -24.26 9.60 -18.23
CA PRO A 217 -24.96 8.43 -18.78
C PRO A 217 -24.55 7.08 -18.16
N THR A 218 -23.40 7.02 -17.51
CA THR A 218 -22.83 5.80 -16.91
C THR A 218 -22.85 5.84 -15.38
N GLY A 219 -23.66 6.71 -14.76
CA GLY A 219 -23.77 6.84 -13.31
C GLY A 219 -23.59 8.27 -12.80
N VAL A 220 -22.82 8.45 -11.72
CA VAL A 220 -22.57 9.76 -11.09
C VAL A 220 -21.08 10.00 -10.92
N CYS A 221 -20.63 11.18 -11.32
CA CYS A 221 -19.26 11.66 -11.13
C CYS A 221 -19.18 12.61 -9.93
N LEU A 222 -18.21 12.35 -9.06
CA LEU A 222 -17.72 13.29 -8.05
C LEU A 222 -16.40 13.86 -8.57
N ILE A 223 -16.41 15.13 -8.97
CA ILE A 223 -15.25 15.81 -9.57
C ILE A 223 -14.64 16.71 -8.52
N VAL A 224 -13.39 16.45 -8.13
CA VAL A 224 -12.61 17.25 -7.19
C VAL A 224 -11.62 18.10 -7.97
N ASP A 225 -11.77 19.41 -7.88
CA ASP A 225 -10.88 20.39 -8.50
C ASP A 225 -10.07 21.12 -7.44
N ASP A 226 -8.75 21.10 -7.59
CA ASP A 226 -7.81 21.79 -6.71
C ASP A 226 -7.08 22.93 -7.44
N ALA A 227 -6.45 23.81 -6.66
CA ALA A 227 -5.64 24.93 -7.15
C ALA A 227 -4.16 24.74 -6.75
N GLY A 228 -3.68 23.50 -6.78
CA GLY A 228 -2.32 23.11 -6.46
C GLY A 228 -1.35 23.26 -7.63
N LEU A 229 -0.13 22.74 -7.44
CA LEU A 229 0.96 22.78 -8.42
C LEU A 229 0.74 21.86 -9.65
N GLY A 230 -0.31 21.03 -9.64
CA GLY A 230 -0.52 19.98 -10.63
C GLY A 230 0.39 18.76 -10.41
N MET A 231 0.37 17.83 -11.36
CA MET A 231 1.26 16.65 -11.39
C MET A 231 2.07 16.61 -12.67
N GLY A 232 3.36 16.27 -12.54
CA GLY A 232 4.23 15.95 -13.68
C GLY A 232 3.82 14.63 -14.35
N GLN A 233 4.30 14.38 -15.58
CA GLN A 233 3.88 13.19 -16.34
C GLN A 233 4.22 11.87 -15.61
N GLU A 234 5.43 11.75 -15.06
CA GLU A 234 5.83 10.55 -14.30
C GLU A 234 4.97 10.32 -13.05
N GLU A 235 4.50 11.39 -12.42
CA GLU A 235 3.62 11.30 -11.25
C GLU A 235 2.20 10.89 -11.67
N LYS A 236 1.70 11.43 -12.78
CA LYS A 236 0.43 11.00 -13.39
C LYS A 236 0.47 9.53 -13.78
N ASP A 237 1.56 9.06 -14.39
CA ASP A 237 1.71 7.67 -14.80
C ASP A 237 1.75 6.73 -13.59
N ARG A 238 2.46 7.11 -12.51
CA ARG A 238 2.45 6.36 -11.25
C ARG A 238 1.07 6.35 -10.60
N ALA A 239 0.38 7.49 -10.55
CA ALA A 239 -0.97 7.57 -10.00
C ALA A 239 -1.95 6.71 -10.81
N ALA A 240 -1.90 6.79 -12.15
CA ALA A 240 -2.72 5.97 -13.04
C ALA A 240 -2.45 4.48 -12.85
N ALA A 241 -1.20 4.07 -12.68
CA ALA A 241 -0.84 2.69 -12.38
C ALA A 241 -1.43 2.21 -11.05
N LEU A 242 -1.41 3.03 -10.00
CA LEU A 242 -2.00 2.70 -8.69
C LEU A 242 -3.53 2.66 -8.72
N LEU A 243 -4.17 3.52 -9.53
CA LEU A 243 -5.64 3.61 -9.65
C LEU A 243 -6.22 2.61 -10.66
N SER A 244 -5.38 1.86 -11.38
CA SER A 244 -5.81 0.88 -12.37
C SER A 244 -6.55 -0.29 -11.70
N PRO A 245 -7.69 -0.75 -12.25
CA PRO A 245 -8.42 -1.90 -11.71
C PRO A 245 -7.60 -3.20 -11.70
N GLN A 246 -6.61 -3.32 -12.58
CA GLN A 246 -5.71 -4.48 -12.69
C GLN A 246 -4.43 -4.33 -11.85
N ALA A 247 -4.29 -3.24 -11.08
CA ALA A 247 -3.09 -2.99 -10.29
C ALA A 247 -2.93 -4.04 -9.18
N ALA A 248 -1.85 -4.81 -9.25
CA ALA A 248 -1.37 -5.59 -8.12
C ALA A 248 -0.58 -4.66 -7.18
N ILE A 249 -1.28 -4.01 -6.24
CA ILE A 249 -0.65 -3.04 -5.35
C ILE A 249 0.25 -3.75 -4.34
N SER A 250 1.54 -3.44 -4.43
CA SER A 250 2.59 -3.88 -3.53
C SER A 250 2.88 -2.77 -2.51
N VAL A 251 2.88 -3.10 -1.22
CA VAL A 251 3.30 -2.21 -0.13
C VAL A 251 4.74 -1.74 -0.37
N SER A 252 5.59 -2.64 -0.86
CA SER A 252 6.97 -2.35 -1.24
C SER A 252 7.13 -1.34 -2.39
N SER A 253 6.10 -1.13 -3.23
CA SER A 253 6.15 -0.15 -4.34
C SER A 253 5.62 1.24 -3.98
N LEU A 254 5.22 1.48 -2.72
CA LEU A 254 4.62 2.76 -2.31
C LEU A 254 5.63 3.90 -2.05
N GLY A 255 6.92 3.62 -2.19
CA GLY A 255 7.99 4.59 -1.96
C GLY A 255 8.34 4.79 -0.48
N ILE A 256 9.27 5.71 -0.24
CA ILE A 256 9.79 6.05 1.09
C ILE A 256 9.79 7.59 1.19
N PRO A 257 8.91 8.21 2.01
CA PRO A 257 7.87 7.58 2.83
C PRO A 257 6.75 6.96 1.97
N PRO A 258 6.02 5.94 2.48
CA PRO A 258 4.96 5.28 1.72
C PRO A 258 3.78 6.20 1.42
N GLN A 259 3.35 6.21 0.16
CA GLN A 259 2.19 6.98 -0.31
C GLN A 259 0.95 6.10 -0.40
N PHE A 260 0.14 6.09 0.66
CA PHE A 260 -1.03 5.21 0.76
C PHE A 260 -2.27 5.69 0.01
N GLY A 261 -2.45 7.01 -0.21
CA GLY A 261 -3.72 7.58 -0.67
C GLY A 261 -4.25 6.98 -1.98
N PHE A 262 -3.49 7.07 -3.07
CA PHE A 262 -3.89 6.50 -4.36
C PHE A 262 -3.91 4.96 -4.35
N ALA A 263 -3.03 4.32 -3.60
CA ALA A 263 -3.03 2.87 -3.44
C ALA A 263 -4.32 2.36 -2.78
N VAL A 264 -4.72 2.97 -1.66
CA VAL A 264 -6.01 2.67 -1.00
C VAL A 264 -7.17 2.96 -1.94
N SER A 265 -7.11 4.08 -2.67
CA SER A 265 -8.15 4.48 -3.62
C SER A 265 -8.33 3.47 -4.76
N GLY A 266 -7.24 3.06 -5.41
CA GLY A 266 -7.27 2.10 -6.52
C GLY A 266 -7.74 0.72 -6.09
N MET A 267 -7.25 0.24 -4.95
CA MET A 267 -7.71 -1.03 -4.38
C MET A 267 -9.22 -1.00 -4.06
N LEU A 268 -9.73 0.07 -3.45
CA LEU A 268 -11.16 0.18 -3.14
C LEU A 268 -12.00 0.29 -4.40
N ALA A 269 -11.56 1.09 -5.37
CA ALA A 269 -12.20 1.21 -6.67
C ALA A 269 -12.31 -0.16 -7.35
N ALA A 270 -11.21 -0.90 -7.44
CA ALA A 270 -11.16 -2.23 -8.02
C ALA A 270 -12.07 -3.24 -7.28
N ARG A 271 -12.06 -3.20 -5.94
CA ARG A 271 -12.83 -4.14 -5.11
C ARG A 271 -14.34 -3.91 -5.17
N TYR A 272 -14.78 -2.66 -5.23
CA TYR A 272 -16.20 -2.32 -5.16
C TYR A 272 -16.83 -1.99 -6.52
N GLY A 273 -16.01 -1.80 -7.55
CA GLY A 273 -16.46 -1.63 -8.94
C GLY A 273 -16.67 -0.19 -9.39
N PHE A 274 -16.22 0.81 -8.61
CA PHE A 274 -16.19 2.21 -9.06
C PHE A 274 -14.83 2.57 -9.68
N ARG A 275 -14.73 3.75 -10.31
CA ARG A 275 -13.50 4.18 -10.99
C ARG A 275 -12.99 5.49 -10.42
N VAL A 276 -11.67 5.65 -10.40
CA VAL A 276 -10.98 6.86 -9.96
C VAL A 276 -9.94 7.24 -11.00
N SER A 277 -9.87 8.51 -11.38
CA SER A 277 -8.84 9.04 -12.28
C SER A 277 -8.34 10.41 -11.81
N VAL A 278 -7.10 10.73 -12.19
CA VAL A 278 -6.42 12.01 -11.89
C VAL A 278 -5.62 12.52 -13.09
N ASP A 279 -6.05 12.16 -14.30
CA ASP A 279 -5.38 12.46 -15.56
C ASP A 279 -5.60 13.90 -16.06
N SER A 280 -6.67 14.52 -15.57
CA SER A 280 -7.18 15.81 -16.04
C SER A 280 -6.61 16.98 -15.23
N VAL A 281 -6.56 18.15 -15.86
CA VAL A 281 -6.11 19.40 -15.23
C VAL A 281 -7.34 20.16 -14.71
N SER A 282 -7.24 20.67 -13.49
CA SER A 282 -8.29 21.50 -12.88
C SER A 282 -8.40 22.84 -13.61
N PRO A 283 -9.60 23.46 -13.68
CA PRO A 283 -9.79 24.81 -14.18
C PRO A 283 -8.94 25.85 -13.43
N TYR A 284 -8.53 25.54 -12.20
CA TYR A 284 -7.68 26.39 -11.35
C TYR A 284 -6.18 26.14 -11.55
N GLY A 285 -5.79 25.33 -12.54
CA GLY A 285 -4.40 25.02 -12.88
C GLY A 285 -3.79 23.86 -12.10
N GLY A 286 -4.52 23.31 -11.13
CA GLY A 286 -4.09 22.16 -10.33
C GLY A 286 -4.52 20.80 -10.90
N VAL A 287 -4.81 19.85 -10.02
CA VAL A 287 -5.25 18.50 -10.37
C VAL A 287 -6.78 18.40 -10.35
N ARG A 288 -7.35 17.73 -11.36
CA ARG A 288 -8.74 17.26 -11.34
C ARG A 288 -8.78 15.77 -11.06
N ALA A 289 -9.35 15.39 -9.92
CA ALA A 289 -9.64 14.00 -9.60
C ALA A 289 -11.12 13.69 -9.87
N VAL A 290 -11.42 12.53 -10.44
CA VAL A 290 -12.80 12.11 -10.75
C VAL A 290 -13.06 10.75 -10.13
N VAL A 291 -14.13 10.64 -9.33
CA VAL A 291 -14.68 9.35 -8.88
C VAL A 291 -15.97 9.09 -9.65
N LEU A 292 -15.98 8.08 -10.51
CA LEU A 292 -17.16 7.62 -11.23
C LEU A 292 -17.80 6.45 -10.46
N ILE A 293 -18.99 6.69 -9.94
CA ILE A 293 -19.84 5.69 -9.29
C ILE A 293 -20.82 5.19 -10.37
N PRO A 294 -20.71 3.92 -10.81
CA PRO A 294 -21.57 3.42 -11.87
C PRO A 294 -22.97 3.08 -11.34
N ASP A 295 -23.93 2.92 -12.24
CA ASP A 295 -25.35 2.71 -11.91
C ASP A 295 -25.59 1.50 -10.99
N GLU A 296 -24.76 0.45 -11.07
CA GLU A 296 -24.89 -0.73 -10.20
C GLU A 296 -24.57 -0.45 -8.72
N LEU A 297 -23.98 0.71 -8.43
CA LEU A 297 -23.72 1.19 -7.07
C LEU A 297 -24.67 2.32 -6.65
N LEU A 298 -25.63 2.67 -7.49
CA LEU A 298 -26.59 3.74 -7.26
C LEU A 298 -28.01 3.19 -7.08
N THR A 299 -28.82 3.94 -6.36
CA THR A 299 -30.26 3.70 -6.20
C THR A 299 -30.99 5.04 -6.11
N THR A 300 -32.23 5.07 -6.55
CA THR A 300 -33.13 6.22 -6.35
C THR A 300 -33.92 6.10 -5.04
N GLU A 301 -33.68 5.04 -4.26
CA GLU A 301 -34.26 4.89 -2.93
C GLU A 301 -33.82 6.05 -2.02
N ALA A 302 -34.80 6.72 -1.43
CA ALA A 302 -34.53 7.77 -0.46
C ALA A 302 -33.88 7.12 0.77
N PRO A 303 -32.79 7.69 1.32
CA PRO A 303 -32.27 7.24 2.60
C PRO A 303 -33.41 7.24 3.62
N PRO A 304 -33.53 6.22 4.49
CA PRO A 304 -34.54 6.23 5.53
C PRO A 304 -34.41 7.54 6.30
N ALA A 305 -35.50 8.31 6.36
CA ALA A 305 -35.53 9.54 7.13
C ALA A 305 -35.12 9.18 8.55
N ALA A 306 -34.06 9.81 9.07
CA ALA A 306 -33.75 9.71 10.49
C ALA A 306 -35.02 10.13 11.23
N ALA A 307 -35.64 9.18 11.94
CA ALA A 307 -36.79 9.48 12.76
C ALA A 307 -36.42 10.67 13.64
N PRO A 308 -37.24 11.73 13.73
CA PRO A 308 -36.94 12.83 14.62
C PRO A 308 -36.82 12.23 16.02
N ALA A 309 -35.62 12.27 16.61
CA ALA A 309 -35.52 12.13 18.04
C ALA A 309 -36.36 13.28 18.61
N GLU A 310 -37.44 12.96 19.31
CA GLU A 310 -38.23 13.94 20.07
C GLU A 310 -37.27 14.67 21.02
N ALA A 311 -36.85 15.87 20.61
CA ALA A 311 -36.16 16.80 21.48
C ALA A 311 -37.20 17.45 22.39
N PRO A 312 -37.00 17.50 23.72
CA PRO A 312 -37.78 18.37 24.58
C PRO A 312 -37.50 19.82 24.18
N GLU A 313 -38.57 20.57 23.95
CA GLU A 313 -38.55 21.99 23.60
C GLU A 313 -37.89 22.82 24.71
N ALA A 314 -36.70 23.38 24.45
CA ALA A 314 -36.14 24.47 25.25
C ALA A 314 -35.20 25.36 24.41
N ALA A 315 -35.65 26.60 24.23
CA ALA A 315 -34.95 27.87 24.03
C ALA A 315 -33.72 28.01 23.09
N VAL A 316 -33.80 29.07 22.28
CA VAL A 316 -32.89 29.54 21.24
C VAL A 316 -31.49 29.91 21.74
N SER A 317 -30.44 29.44 21.04
CA SER A 317 -29.20 30.18 20.72
C SER A 317 -28.45 29.49 19.56
N PRO A 318 -27.86 30.23 18.58
CA PRO A 318 -27.27 29.61 17.40
C PRO A 318 -25.77 29.34 17.60
N VAL A 319 -25.40 28.06 17.63
CA VAL A 319 -24.04 27.59 17.34
C VAL A 319 -24.21 26.46 16.32
N PRO A 320 -23.48 26.43 15.19
CA PRO A 320 -23.70 25.42 14.17
C PRO A 320 -23.22 24.06 14.70
N GLN A 321 -24.14 23.25 15.19
CA GLN A 321 -23.92 21.84 15.44
C GLN A 321 -23.69 21.16 14.09
N VAL A 322 -22.43 20.81 13.82
CA VAL A 322 -22.09 19.83 12.80
C VAL A 322 -22.72 18.52 13.27
N ARG A 323 -23.87 18.16 12.68
CA ARG A 323 -24.50 16.85 12.89
C ARG A 323 -23.48 15.79 12.46
N GLN A 324 -22.91 15.13 13.46
CA GLN A 324 -22.05 13.97 13.27
C GLN A 324 -22.82 12.94 12.46
N ALA A 325 -22.25 12.55 11.32
CA ALA A 325 -22.65 11.34 10.62
C ALA A 325 -22.51 10.18 11.61
N GLU A 326 -23.57 9.37 11.72
CA GLU A 326 -23.67 8.23 12.64
C GLU A 326 -22.34 7.49 12.77
N GLN A 327 -21.83 7.52 14.00
CA GLN A 327 -20.63 6.83 14.43
C GLN A 327 -20.75 5.35 14.11
N TRP A 328 -19.68 4.86 13.50
CA TRP A 328 -19.44 3.46 13.29
C TRP A 328 -19.25 2.73 14.62
N GLN A 329 -20.24 1.95 15.05
CA GLN A 329 -20.05 0.96 16.11
C GLN A 329 -19.83 -0.40 15.48
N ALA A 330 -18.56 -0.77 15.28
CA ALA A 330 -18.22 -2.18 15.16
C ALA A 330 -18.42 -2.83 16.55
N PRO A 331 -18.97 -4.04 16.66
CA PRO A 331 -18.98 -4.76 17.93
C PRO A 331 -17.52 -4.94 18.37
N ALA A 332 -17.20 -4.44 19.57
CA ALA A 332 -15.89 -4.63 20.17
C ALA A 332 -15.61 -6.14 20.28
N PRO A 333 -14.57 -6.68 19.62
CA PRO A 333 -14.13 -8.03 19.95
C PRO A 333 -13.65 -8.01 21.41
N ALA A 334 -14.02 -9.04 22.18
CA ALA A 334 -13.54 -9.19 23.55
C ALA A 334 -12.00 -9.04 23.59
N PRO A 335 -11.43 -8.38 24.61
CA PRO A 335 -10.00 -8.16 24.70
C PRO A 335 -9.28 -9.51 24.64
N THR A 336 -8.61 -9.76 23.53
CA THR A 336 -7.72 -10.91 23.40
C THR A 336 -6.40 -10.50 24.05
N PRO A 337 -5.93 -11.19 25.09
CA PRO A 337 -4.71 -10.80 25.79
C PRO A 337 -3.53 -10.81 24.82
N LEU A 338 -2.74 -9.73 24.84
CA LEU A 338 -1.59 -9.49 23.95
C LEU A 338 -0.40 -10.44 24.19
N PHE A 339 -0.52 -11.37 25.14
CA PHE A 339 0.45 -12.42 25.42
C PHE A 339 -0.27 -13.70 25.86
N PRO A 340 0.16 -14.90 25.42
CA PRO A 340 -0.29 -16.13 26.05
C PRO A 340 0.09 -16.10 27.54
N PRO A 341 -0.78 -16.55 28.46
CA PRO A 341 -0.43 -16.63 29.87
C PRO A 341 0.81 -17.50 30.03
N ALA A 342 1.81 -16.98 30.75
CA ALA A 342 2.97 -17.77 31.13
C ALA A 342 2.49 -19.04 31.85
N PRO A 343 3.01 -20.24 31.54
CA PRO A 343 2.67 -21.44 32.28
C PRO A 343 2.98 -21.20 33.76
N GLN A 344 1.96 -21.27 34.62
CA GLN A 344 2.15 -21.34 36.06
C GLN A 344 2.88 -22.65 36.35
N GLN A 345 4.18 -22.57 36.66
CA GLN A 345 4.90 -23.70 37.23
C GLN A 345 4.41 -23.90 38.66
N PRO A 346 3.95 -25.10 39.04
CA PRO A 346 3.73 -25.41 40.45
C PRO A 346 5.08 -25.41 41.18
N ASP A 347 5.11 -24.72 42.32
CA ASP A 347 6.16 -24.85 43.33
C ASP A 347 6.19 -26.30 43.83
N THR A 348 7.19 -27.08 43.42
CA THR A 348 7.67 -28.22 44.22
C THR A 348 9.13 -28.57 43.93
N ALA A 349 9.89 -28.55 45.02
CA ALA A 349 11.22 -29.07 45.31
C ALA A 349 11.96 -30.06 44.36
N THR A 350 13.28 -29.90 44.40
CA THR A 350 14.38 -30.88 44.21
C THR A 350 15.04 -30.91 42.82
N GLN A 351 16.24 -30.30 42.72
CA GLN A 351 17.18 -30.49 41.62
C GLN A 351 17.90 -31.84 41.75
N PRO A 352 18.02 -32.62 40.65
CA PRO A 352 19.15 -33.53 40.44
C PRO A 352 20.13 -32.96 39.42
N LEU A 353 21.41 -33.30 39.60
CA LEU A 353 22.56 -32.89 38.78
C LEU A 353 22.37 -33.15 37.27
N ALA A 354 22.94 -32.24 36.48
CA ALA A 354 22.93 -32.20 35.02
C ALA A 354 23.49 -33.48 34.35
N GLN A 355 22.69 -34.07 33.45
CA GLN A 355 23.15 -35.05 32.47
C GLN A 355 23.33 -34.40 31.09
N ILE A 356 24.53 -34.57 30.52
CA ILE A 356 24.88 -34.13 29.16
C ILE A 356 24.32 -35.15 28.17
N THR A 357 23.32 -34.78 27.37
CA THR A 357 22.79 -35.66 26.31
C THR A 357 23.48 -35.43 24.98
N THR A 358 24.06 -36.49 24.40
CA THR A 358 24.65 -36.52 23.04
C THR A 358 23.65 -37.06 22.00
N THR A 359 23.92 -36.81 20.73
CA THR A 359 23.24 -37.48 19.60
C THR A 359 23.90 -38.84 19.34
N ALA A 360 23.26 -39.76 18.59
CA ALA A 360 23.80 -41.11 18.32
C ALA A 360 25.20 -41.15 17.64
N GLY A 361 25.70 -40.02 17.14
CA GLY A 361 27.05 -39.85 16.61
C GLY A 361 28.03 -39.09 17.51
N GLY A 362 27.74 -38.86 18.80
CA GLY A 362 28.72 -38.34 19.78
C GLY A 362 28.97 -36.82 19.77
N LEU A 363 28.33 -36.02 18.90
CA LEU A 363 28.47 -34.56 18.94
C LEU A 363 27.50 -33.87 19.93
N PRO A 364 27.94 -32.79 20.62
CA PRO A 364 27.08 -31.99 21.52
C PRO A 364 25.99 -31.22 20.76
N LYS A 365 24.73 -31.29 21.23
CA LYS A 365 23.62 -30.53 20.64
C LYS A 365 23.73 -29.03 20.95
N ARG A 366 23.83 -28.19 19.91
CA ARG A 366 23.83 -26.72 20.02
C ARG A 366 22.42 -26.19 20.32
N ARG A 367 22.21 -25.59 21.49
CA ARG A 367 20.98 -24.84 21.82
C ARG A 367 21.08 -23.40 21.27
N ARG A 368 19.99 -22.89 20.69
CA ARG A 368 19.85 -21.50 20.23
C ARG A 368 19.82 -20.59 21.47
N LYS A 369 20.77 -19.65 21.59
CA LYS A 369 20.77 -18.63 22.65
C LYS A 369 19.69 -17.59 22.32
N SER A 370 18.82 -17.29 23.29
CA SER A 370 17.94 -16.12 23.27
C SER A 370 18.77 -14.84 23.41
N PRO A 371 18.38 -13.71 22.82
CA PRO A 371 19.10 -12.45 22.96
C PRO A 371 19.02 -11.96 24.42
N VAL A 372 20.18 -11.62 24.98
CA VAL A 372 20.29 -10.98 26.29
C VAL A 372 19.91 -9.51 26.12
N SER A 373 18.76 -9.08 26.65
CA SER A 373 18.45 -7.66 26.78
C SER A 373 19.26 -7.08 27.94
N VAL A 374 20.20 -6.19 27.64
CA VAL A 374 20.84 -5.35 28.65
C VAL A 374 19.90 -4.19 28.93
N VAL A 375 18.88 -4.44 29.75
CA VAL A 375 18.14 -3.37 30.44
C VAL A 375 18.44 -3.60 31.92
N PRO A 376 19.06 -2.63 32.63
CA PRO A 376 19.17 -2.73 34.08
C PRO A 376 17.76 -2.88 34.65
N SER A 377 17.53 -3.91 35.44
CA SER A 377 16.30 -4.07 36.21
C SER A 377 16.15 -2.85 37.11
N ALA A 378 15.33 -1.88 36.70
CA ALA A 378 14.91 -0.82 37.59
C ALA A 378 13.93 -1.43 38.60
N ASP A 379 14.16 -1.18 39.88
CA ASP A 379 13.20 -1.53 40.93
C ASP A 379 11.81 -0.99 40.59
N PRO A 380 10.73 -1.73 40.89
CA PRO A 380 9.37 -1.28 40.62
C PRO A 380 9.10 0.02 41.38
N GLN A 381 9.15 1.13 40.64
CA GLN A 381 8.72 2.42 41.16
C GLN A 381 7.22 2.35 41.48
N PRO A 382 6.75 3.00 42.57
CA PRO A 382 5.34 3.02 42.90
C PRO A 382 4.53 3.57 41.72
N VAL A 383 3.43 2.89 41.38
CA VAL A 383 2.47 3.33 40.35
C VAL A 383 1.95 4.70 40.75
N ARG A 384 2.39 5.75 40.05
CA ARG A 384 2.01 7.13 40.34
C ARG A 384 0.61 7.41 39.81
N SER A 385 -0.08 8.36 40.44
CA SER A 385 -1.38 8.81 39.94
C SER A 385 -1.24 9.63 38.65
N ASN A 386 -2.27 9.59 37.80
CA ASN A 386 -2.31 10.37 36.56
C ASN A 386 -2.25 11.87 36.82
N GLU A 387 -2.80 12.33 37.95
CA GLU A 387 -2.84 13.73 38.35
C GLU A 387 -1.45 14.26 38.74
N GLU A 388 -0.66 13.46 39.47
CA GLU A 388 0.72 13.82 39.81
C GLU A 388 1.61 13.89 38.54
N THR A 389 1.38 12.99 37.59
CA THR A 389 2.11 12.95 36.31
C THR A 389 1.77 14.17 35.44
N ALA A 390 0.48 14.51 35.34
CA ALA A 390 0.01 15.67 34.60
C ALA A 390 0.53 16.99 35.20
N SER A 391 0.53 17.11 36.54
CA SER A 391 1.05 18.28 37.24
C SER A 391 2.53 18.53 36.94
N ARG A 392 3.35 17.47 36.97
CA ARG A 392 4.79 17.55 36.68
C ARG A 392 5.07 17.87 35.21
N LEU A 393 4.34 17.26 34.29
CA LEU A 393 4.48 17.55 32.86
C LEU A 393 4.06 19.00 32.55
N GLY A 394 2.96 19.46 33.15
CA GLY A 394 2.51 20.85 33.03
C GLY A 394 3.52 21.84 33.63
N ALA A 395 4.12 21.52 34.78
CA ALA A 395 5.17 22.34 35.38
C ALA A 395 6.42 22.41 34.51
N PHE A 396 6.85 21.26 33.95
CA PHE A 396 7.97 21.19 33.01
C PHE A 396 7.68 22.03 31.75
N GLN A 397 6.52 21.86 31.13
CA GLN A 397 6.14 22.61 29.92
C GLN A 397 6.10 24.12 30.18
N ARG A 398 5.48 24.56 31.30
CA ARG A 398 5.48 25.98 31.71
C ARG A 398 6.90 26.51 31.93
N GLY A 399 7.78 25.74 32.56
CA GLY A 399 9.20 26.09 32.73
C GLY A 399 9.93 26.25 31.39
N THR A 400 9.73 25.31 30.45
CA THR A 400 10.36 25.39 29.12
C THR A 400 9.79 26.50 28.24
N ARG A 401 8.55 26.93 28.46
CA ARG A 401 7.94 28.08 27.76
C ARG A 401 8.48 29.38 28.34
N SER A 402 8.46 29.51 29.67
CA SER A 402 9.07 30.64 30.39
C SER A 402 10.54 30.85 30.02
N GLY A 403 11.33 29.77 29.86
CA GLY A 403 12.73 29.87 29.46
C GLY A 403 12.97 30.19 27.97
N ARG A 404 11.96 30.01 27.11
CA ARG A 404 12.02 30.44 25.69
C ARG A 404 11.55 31.87 25.51
N ASP A 405 10.67 32.35 26.39
CA ASP A 405 10.16 33.73 26.40
C ASP A 405 11.15 34.71 27.06
N THR A 406 12.16 34.22 27.80
CA THR A 406 13.28 35.04 28.26
C THR A 406 14.31 35.24 27.13
N THR A 407 14.10 36.24 26.29
CA THR A 407 15.20 36.86 25.51
C THR A 407 16.16 37.53 26.49
N THR A 408 17.27 36.86 26.82
CA THR A 408 18.41 37.48 27.49
C THR A 408 18.99 38.57 26.61
N THR A 409 18.63 39.82 26.88
CA THR A 409 19.34 41.02 26.41
C THR A 409 20.04 41.65 27.61
N GLU A 410 21.03 40.96 28.19
CA GLU A 410 22.01 41.60 29.08
C GLU A 410 23.35 40.87 28.94
N GLY A 411 24.20 41.42 28.06
CA GLY A 411 25.65 41.27 28.19
C GLY A 411 26.16 42.40 29.09
N PRO A 412 27.14 42.17 29.97
CA PRO A 412 27.57 43.19 30.91
C PRO A 412 28.40 44.25 30.20
N GLU A 413 27.85 45.47 30.08
CA GLU A 413 28.65 46.68 29.97
C GLU A 413 29.24 46.96 31.35
N PHE A 414 30.57 46.88 31.52
CA PHE A 414 31.32 47.85 32.33
C PHE A 414 32.82 47.80 31.96
N GLN A 415 33.29 48.99 31.54
CA GLN A 415 34.65 49.54 31.51
C GLN A 415 35.62 49.12 30.40
#